data_AF-A0A0B1SLM6-F1
#
_entry.id   AF-A0A0B1SLM6-F1
#
_cell.length_a   1.000
_cell.length_b   1.000
_cell.length_c   1.000
_cell.angle_alpha   90.00
_cell.angle_beta   90.00
_cell.angle_gamma   90.00
#
_symmetry.space_group_name_H-M   'P 1'
#
loop_
_entity.id
_entity.type
_entity.pdbx_description
1 polymer ?
#
loop_
_entity_poly.entity_id
_entity_poly.type
_entity_poly.pdbx_seq_one_letter_code
_entity_poly.pdbx_strand_id
1 'polypeptide(L)'
;KFGKINFGTADDHKGILSDVRLDGEVLKGWDQCKVLFPFTNFDKVKIRDPKSEPGKLGLYFGYFYANESTDTFLNTTGWGKGVAFLNGNNLGRYWPTQGPQHTLYVPAPFIQEGVNSLMMMELEGTRTCRENACTVSFIDHPVFVWQKIYSAGDFFEGPKSRLRWKKSKSIA
;
A
#
# COMPACT_ATOMS: atom_id res chain seq x y z
N LYS A 1 -6.67 3.47 3.82
CA LYS A 1 -7.64 2.42 4.20
C LYS A 1 -7.52 1.27 3.21
N PHE A 2 -7.55 0.03 3.66
CA PHE A 2 -7.63 -1.14 2.78
C PHE A 2 -9.07 -1.44 2.36
N GLY A 3 -9.25 -2.44 1.50
CA GLY A 3 -10.57 -2.90 1.07
C GLY A 3 -11.48 -3.23 2.26
N LYS A 4 -12.79 -3.11 2.05
CA LYS A 4 -13.76 -3.65 3.00
C LYS A 4 -13.75 -5.18 2.93
N ILE A 5 -14.11 -5.82 4.03
CA ILE A 5 -14.42 -7.24 4.07
C ILE A 5 -15.51 -7.53 3.02
N ASN A 6 -15.28 -8.54 2.19
CA ASN A 6 -16.16 -8.93 1.09
C ASN A 6 -16.86 -10.29 1.33
N PHE A 7 -16.68 -10.90 2.50
CA PHE A 7 -17.29 -12.18 2.87
C PHE A 7 -17.72 -12.16 4.34
N GLY A 8 -18.91 -12.68 4.64
CA GLY A 8 -19.49 -12.66 5.99
C GLY A 8 -20.20 -11.33 6.32
N THR A 9 -20.34 -11.03 7.61
CA THR A 9 -21.04 -9.83 8.08
C THR A 9 -20.28 -8.57 7.70
N ALA A 10 -20.92 -7.69 6.91
CA ALA A 10 -20.30 -6.55 6.24
C ALA A 10 -20.27 -5.26 7.09
N ASP A 11 -20.10 -5.36 8.40
CA ASP A 11 -19.92 -4.20 9.27
C ASP A 11 -18.42 -3.87 9.44
N ASP A 12 -17.88 -3.14 8.48
CA ASP A 12 -16.45 -2.85 8.38
C ASP A 12 -16.20 -1.35 8.20
N HIS A 13 -16.54 -0.60 9.26
CA HIS A 13 -16.16 0.79 9.40
C HIS A 13 -14.63 0.93 9.43
N LYS A 14 -14.11 2.02 8.86
CA LYS A 14 -12.66 2.23 8.69
C LYS A 14 -12.21 3.52 9.34
N GLY A 15 -11.07 3.46 10.02
CA GLY A 15 -10.45 4.59 10.69
C GLY A 15 -10.15 4.24 12.13
N ILE A 16 -10.10 5.25 12.98
CA ILE A 16 -10.08 5.09 14.43
C ILE A 16 -11.54 4.93 14.87
N LEU A 17 -11.91 3.72 15.32
CA LEU A 17 -13.30 3.36 15.63
C LEU A 17 -13.66 3.51 17.12
N SER A 18 -12.67 3.78 17.95
CA SER A 18 -12.80 3.90 19.40
C SER A 18 -11.81 4.95 19.93
N ASP A 19 -11.91 5.24 21.22
CA ASP A 19 -10.99 6.18 21.90
C ASP A 19 -9.52 5.81 21.68
N VAL A 20 -8.71 6.83 21.43
CA VAL A 20 -7.25 6.75 21.48
C VAL A 20 -6.81 7.23 22.86
N ARG A 21 -5.97 6.44 23.53
CA ARG A 21 -5.48 6.76 24.88
C ARG A 21 -3.97 6.93 24.91
N LEU A 22 -3.50 7.87 25.72
CA LEU A 22 -2.09 8.04 26.09
C LEU A 22 -2.00 7.97 27.61
N ASP A 23 -1.18 7.06 28.13
CA ASP A 23 -1.01 6.81 29.57
C ASP A 23 -2.34 6.60 30.33
N GLY A 24 -3.32 5.99 29.66
CA GLY A 24 -4.65 5.68 30.20
C GLY A 24 -5.72 6.76 29.97
N GLU A 25 -5.32 7.98 29.63
CA GLU A 25 -6.21 9.12 29.41
C GLU A 25 -6.66 9.24 27.95
N VAL A 26 -7.93 9.61 27.73
CA VAL A 26 -8.51 9.73 26.38
C VAL A 26 -8.08 11.04 25.71
N LEU A 27 -7.47 10.94 24.53
CA LEU A 27 -7.07 12.07 23.71
C LEU A 27 -8.29 12.71 23.02
N LYS A 28 -8.41 14.04 23.11
CA LYS A 28 -9.51 14.85 22.57
C LYS A 28 -8.97 15.98 21.66
N GLY A 29 -9.87 16.68 20.96
CA GLY A 29 -9.51 17.83 20.13
C GLY A 29 -8.90 17.47 18.77
N TRP A 30 -9.42 16.41 18.13
CA TRP A 30 -8.91 15.92 16.84
C TRP A 30 -9.34 16.80 15.66
N ASP A 31 -8.36 17.20 14.85
CA ASP A 31 -8.61 17.68 13.49
C ASP A 31 -8.54 16.51 12.51
N GLN A 32 -9.67 16.19 11.86
CA GLN A 32 -9.76 15.08 10.91
C GLN A 32 -9.73 15.59 9.47
N CYS A 33 -8.61 15.37 8.79
CA CYS A 33 -8.43 15.75 7.40
C CYS A 33 -8.74 14.57 6.46
N LYS A 34 -9.80 14.69 5.67
CA LYS A 34 -10.06 13.75 4.57
C LYS A 34 -9.07 14.03 3.45
N VAL A 35 -8.28 13.03 3.08
CA VAL A 35 -7.43 13.10 1.89
C VAL A 35 -8.21 12.59 0.68
N LEU A 36 -8.40 13.45 -0.31
CA LEU A 36 -9.10 13.14 -1.56
C LEU A 36 -8.09 12.72 -2.62
N PHE A 37 -8.28 11.53 -3.22
CA PHE A 37 -7.49 11.00 -4.33
C PHE A 37 -8.42 10.46 -5.43
N PRO A 38 -7.99 10.47 -6.70
CA PRO A 38 -6.72 11.00 -7.21
C PRO A 38 -6.73 12.54 -7.30
N PHE A 39 -5.56 13.16 -7.16
CA PHE A 39 -5.36 14.49 -7.70
C PHE A 39 -5.40 14.36 -9.21
N THR A 40 -6.51 14.74 -9.85
CA THR A 40 -6.62 14.71 -11.32
C THR A 40 -5.71 15.72 -12.02
N ASN A 41 -5.04 16.59 -11.25
CA ASN A 41 -4.07 17.55 -11.74
C ASN A 41 -2.89 17.62 -10.75
N PHE A 42 -1.79 16.97 -11.12
CA PHE A 42 -0.57 16.92 -10.31
C PHE A 42 0.14 18.28 -10.24
N ASP A 43 -0.08 19.17 -11.20
CA ASP A 43 0.49 20.54 -11.21
C ASP A 43 -0.05 21.40 -10.06
N LYS A 44 -1.21 21.03 -9.49
CA LYS A 44 -1.79 21.70 -8.31
C LYS A 44 -1.21 21.21 -6.99
N VAL A 45 -0.48 20.09 -6.98
CA VAL A 45 0.22 19.62 -5.79
C VAL A 45 1.45 20.49 -5.59
N LYS A 46 1.31 21.55 -4.79
CA LYS A 46 2.45 22.36 -4.36
C LYS A 46 3.36 21.49 -3.49
N ILE A 47 4.49 21.03 -4.06
CA ILE A 47 5.56 20.40 -3.29
C ILE A 47 6.07 21.47 -2.31
N ARG A 48 5.65 21.33 -1.06
CA ARG A 48 5.78 22.39 -0.06
C ARG A 48 7.10 22.33 0.70
N ASP A 49 7.84 21.23 0.59
CA ASP A 49 9.05 21.03 1.36
C ASP A 49 10.12 20.23 0.59
N PRO A 50 11.15 20.90 0.04
CA PRO A 50 12.28 20.22 -0.59
C PRO A 50 13.26 19.60 0.43
N LYS A 51 13.02 19.72 1.75
CA LYS A 51 13.93 19.23 2.80
C LYS A 51 13.61 17.84 3.36
N SER A 52 12.57 17.17 2.88
CA SER A 52 12.29 15.80 3.32
C SER A 52 13.43 14.86 2.89
N GLU A 53 13.98 14.09 3.83
CA GLU A 53 14.96 13.06 3.50
C GLU A 53 14.37 12.11 2.45
N PRO A 54 15.09 11.81 1.35
CA PRO A 54 14.62 10.88 0.35
C PRO A 54 14.44 9.48 0.97
N GLY A 55 13.43 8.75 0.51
CA GLY A 55 13.17 7.38 0.95
C GLY A 55 12.23 7.26 2.15
N LYS A 56 11.65 8.37 2.63
CA LYS A 56 10.63 8.36 3.68
C LYS A 56 9.21 8.28 3.11
N LEU A 57 8.21 8.25 4.00
CA LEU A 57 6.80 8.36 3.61
C LEU A 57 6.56 9.68 2.86
N GLY A 58 5.77 9.65 1.81
CA GLY A 58 5.52 10.84 1.01
C GLY A 58 4.90 10.56 -0.34
N LEU A 59 4.78 11.63 -1.12
CA LEU A 59 4.35 11.59 -2.51
C LEU A 59 5.58 11.70 -3.41
N TYR A 60 5.78 10.69 -4.24
CA TYR A 60 6.85 10.63 -5.22
C TYR A 60 6.26 10.85 -6.60
N PHE A 61 6.88 11.75 -7.36
CA PHE A 61 6.48 12.09 -8.73
C PHE A 61 7.65 11.83 -9.67
N GLY A 62 7.36 11.22 -10.81
CA GLY A 62 8.33 10.97 -11.87
C GLY A 62 7.69 11.12 -13.24
N TYR A 63 8.52 11.46 -14.22
CA TYR A 63 8.13 11.54 -15.62
C TYR A 63 9.02 10.60 -16.43
N PHE A 64 8.44 9.94 -17.43
CA PHE A 64 9.19 9.11 -18.37
C PHE A 64 8.63 9.27 -19.78
N TYR A 65 9.47 9.04 -20.78
CA TYR A 65 9.06 9.03 -22.18
C TYR A 65 8.81 7.60 -22.65
N ALA A 66 7.73 7.37 -23.39
CA ALA A 66 7.43 6.10 -24.04
C ALA A 66 7.25 6.31 -25.55
N ASN A 67 7.92 5.50 -26.38
CA ASN A 67 7.80 5.55 -27.84
C ASN A 67 6.50 4.90 -28.34
N GLU A 68 5.95 3.97 -27.56
CA GLU A 68 4.76 3.22 -27.92
C GLU A 68 3.95 2.87 -26.68
N SER A 69 2.67 2.56 -26.91
CA SER A 69 1.72 2.13 -25.88
C SER A 69 1.68 0.60 -25.86
N THR A 70 2.35 -0.01 -24.89
CA THR A 70 2.40 -1.48 -24.71
C THR A 70 2.11 -1.86 -23.27
N ASP A 71 1.52 -3.03 -23.07
CA ASP A 71 1.32 -3.57 -21.72
C ASP A 71 2.67 -3.75 -21.01
N THR A 72 2.71 -3.44 -19.72
CA THR A 72 3.93 -3.55 -18.91
C THR A 72 3.58 -3.76 -17.43
N PHE A 73 4.61 -3.86 -16.59
CA PHE A 73 4.48 -4.09 -15.17
C PHE A 73 5.35 -3.10 -14.40
N LEU A 74 4.74 -2.27 -13.56
CA LEU A 74 5.46 -1.40 -12.64
C LEU A 74 6.08 -2.25 -11.52
N ASN A 75 7.40 -2.40 -11.53
CA ASN A 75 8.14 -3.14 -10.52
C ASN A 75 8.39 -2.26 -9.29
N THR A 76 7.72 -2.62 -8.19
CA THR A 76 7.81 -1.88 -6.93
C THR A 76 8.86 -2.44 -5.98
N THR A 77 9.66 -3.42 -6.40
CA THR A 77 10.71 -4.01 -5.54
C THR A 77 11.65 -2.94 -4.97
N GLY A 78 11.85 -2.96 -3.65
CA GLY A 78 12.63 -1.96 -2.91
C GLY A 78 11.81 -0.79 -2.36
N TRP A 79 10.56 -0.62 -2.81
CA TRP A 79 9.56 0.26 -2.19
C TRP A 79 8.89 -0.42 -0.99
N GLY A 80 8.19 0.35 -0.17
CA GLY A 80 7.56 -0.11 1.06
C GLY A 80 6.13 -0.55 0.80
N LYS A 81 5.19 0.38 0.97
CA LYS A 81 3.76 0.12 0.88
C LYS A 81 3.03 1.36 0.41
N GLY A 82 2.13 1.19 -0.56
CA GLY A 82 1.49 2.37 -1.12
C GLY A 82 0.48 2.14 -2.22
N VAL A 83 0.24 3.21 -2.97
CA VAL A 83 -0.67 3.26 -4.13
C VAL A 83 0.05 3.96 -5.27
N ALA A 84 -0.07 3.43 -6.49
CA ALA A 84 0.51 4.02 -7.69
C ALA A 84 -0.55 4.52 -8.66
N PHE A 85 -0.26 5.63 -9.34
CA PHE A 85 -1.09 6.22 -10.38
C PHE A 85 -0.25 6.53 -11.61
N LEU A 86 -0.73 6.16 -12.79
CA LEU A 86 -0.10 6.48 -14.07
C LEU A 86 -1.05 7.35 -14.90
N ASN A 87 -0.61 8.55 -15.28
CA ASN A 87 -1.43 9.52 -16.01
C ASN A 87 -2.80 9.77 -15.35
N GLY A 88 -2.83 9.80 -14.02
CA GLY A 88 -4.05 9.97 -13.22
C GLY A 88 -4.87 8.68 -13.02
N ASN A 89 -4.57 7.59 -13.73
CA ASN A 89 -5.24 6.30 -13.55
C ASN A 89 -4.66 5.54 -12.36
N ASN A 90 -5.53 5.03 -11.47
CA ASN A 90 -5.11 4.27 -10.29
C ASN A 90 -4.72 2.83 -10.68
N LEU A 91 -3.43 2.50 -10.55
CA LEU A 91 -2.90 1.16 -10.82
C LEU A 91 -3.17 0.17 -9.67
N GLY A 92 -3.52 0.70 -8.49
CA GLY A 92 -3.81 -0.08 -7.30
C GLY A 92 -2.71 0.00 -6.24
N ARG A 93 -2.73 -0.97 -5.33
CA ARG A 93 -1.89 -1.01 -4.13
C ARG A 93 -0.67 -1.89 -4.34
N TYR A 94 0.49 -1.43 -3.93
CA TYR A 94 1.70 -2.25 -3.84
C TYR A 94 2.09 -2.49 -2.38
N TRP A 95 2.66 -3.66 -2.09
CA TRP A 95 3.26 -3.99 -0.79
C TRP A 95 4.33 -5.09 -0.92
N PRO A 96 5.41 -4.85 -1.70
CA PRO A 96 6.44 -5.84 -2.00
C PRO A 96 7.24 -6.28 -0.77
N THR A 97 7.23 -5.53 0.34
CA THR A 97 7.87 -5.97 1.59
C THR A 97 7.16 -7.16 2.23
N GLN A 98 5.85 -7.34 1.95
CA GLN A 98 5.07 -8.51 2.38
C GLN A 98 4.84 -9.51 1.24
N GLY A 99 4.74 -9.02 0.01
CA GLY A 99 4.44 -9.86 -1.15
C GLY A 99 3.02 -10.46 -1.11
N PRO A 100 2.73 -11.50 -1.90
CA PRO A 100 3.63 -12.10 -2.89
C PRO A 100 3.79 -11.23 -4.15
N GLN A 101 2.88 -10.29 -4.40
CA GLN A 101 2.91 -9.46 -5.60
C GLN A 101 3.93 -8.32 -5.47
N HIS A 102 4.90 -8.25 -6.39
CA HIS A 102 5.93 -7.20 -6.43
C HIS A 102 5.74 -6.21 -7.58
N THR A 103 4.87 -6.55 -8.53
CA THR A 103 4.61 -5.75 -9.73
C THR A 103 3.13 -5.40 -9.86
N LEU A 104 2.82 -4.19 -10.30
CA LEU A 104 1.47 -3.80 -10.70
C LEU A 104 1.34 -3.88 -12.21
N TYR A 105 0.27 -4.49 -12.71
CA TYR A 105 -0.03 -4.49 -14.13
C TYR A 105 -0.35 -3.07 -14.61
N VAL A 106 0.20 -2.71 -15.76
CA VAL A 106 0.00 -1.42 -16.41
C VAL A 106 -0.56 -1.70 -17.80
N PRO A 107 -1.86 -1.47 -18.01
CA PRO A 107 -2.47 -1.61 -19.32
C PRO A 107 -1.88 -0.62 -20.31
N ALA A 108 -1.64 -1.04 -21.55
CA ALA A 108 -1.20 -0.19 -22.66
C ALA A 108 -2.03 1.10 -22.76
N PRO A 109 -3.38 1.08 -22.68
CA PRO A 109 -4.19 2.31 -22.78
C PRO A 109 -3.91 3.37 -21.71
N PHE A 110 -3.23 3.04 -20.61
CA PHE A 110 -2.82 4.02 -19.61
C PHE A 110 -1.51 4.74 -19.97
N ILE A 111 -0.74 4.18 -20.91
CA ILE A 111 0.50 4.75 -21.44
C ILE A 111 0.17 5.55 -22.71
N GLN A 112 0.68 6.77 -22.74
CA GLN A 112 0.61 7.67 -23.89
C GLN A 112 1.96 7.63 -24.62
N GLU A 113 1.94 7.67 -25.94
CA GLU A 113 3.15 7.98 -26.71
C GLU A 113 3.62 9.39 -26.32
N GLY A 114 4.89 9.52 -25.94
CA GLY A 114 5.43 10.75 -25.38
C GLY A 114 5.62 10.69 -23.87
N VAL A 115 5.39 11.83 -23.20
CA VAL A 115 5.67 12.01 -21.77
C VAL A 115 4.51 11.47 -20.93
N ASN A 116 4.85 10.58 -20.01
CA ASN A 116 3.95 9.97 -19.04
C ASN A 116 4.31 10.43 -17.62
N SER A 117 3.31 10.52 -16.75
CA SER A 117 3.45 10.92 -15.35
C SER A 117 3.14 9.74 -14.41
N LEU A 118 4.06 9.44 -13.51
CA LEU A 118 3.90 8.44 -12.46
C LEU A 118 3.87 9.13 -11.11
N MET A 119 2.83 8.84 -10.33
CA MET A 119 2.74 9.23 -8.93
C MET A 119 2.71 7.99 -8.05
N MET A 120 3.55 7.94 -7.02
CA MET A 120 3.52 6.92 -5.99
C MET A 120 3.30 7.57 -4.64
N MET A 121 2.23 7.20 -3.95
CA MET A 121 2.08 7.45 -2.52
C MET A 121 2.78 6.34 -1.77
N GLU A 122 3.82 6.67 -1.00
CA GLU A 122 4.59 5.73 -0.17
C GLU A 122 4.30 5.98 1.31
N LEU A 123 4.01 4.91 2.06
CA LEU A 123 3.53 4.96 3.44
C LEU A 123 4.52 4.39 4.46
N GLU A 124 5.51 3.61 4.02
CA GLU A 124 6.53 2.99 4.89
C GLU A 124 7.96 3.47 4.56
N GLY A 125 8.19 3.90 3.32
CA GLY A 125 9.48 4.38 2.82
C GLY A 125 10.06 3.46 1.75
N THR A 126 11.07 3.93 1.04
CA THR A 126 11.73 3.19 -0.05
C THR A 126 13.25 3.17 0.12
N ARG A 127 13.87 2.06 -0.29
CA ARG A 127 15.32 1.84 -0.27
C ARG A 127 15.96 2.07 -1.64
N THR A 128 15.18 2.47 -2.64
CA THR A 128 15.67 2.71 -4.00
C THR A 128 16.18 4.13 -4.22
N CYS A 129 16.18 4.97 -3.18
CA CYS A 129 16.72 6.32 -3.25
C CYS A 129 18.24 6.33 -3.16
N ARG A 130 18.87 7.10 -4.04
CA ARG A 130 20.30 7.42 -4.02
C ARG A 130 20.47 8.91 -4.16
N GLU A 131 21.21 9.52 -3.24
CA GLU A 131 21.58 10.94 -3.20
C GLU A 131 20.38 11.88 -3.42
N ASN A 132 19.99 12.12 -4.67
CA ASN A 132 18.99 13.09 -5.08
C ASN A 132 17.76 12.50 -5.79
N ALA A 133 17.69 11.19 -6.00
CA ALA A 133 16.58 10.57 -6.75
C ALA A 133 16.22 9.18 -6.25
N CYS A 134 14.94 8.84 -6.37
CA CYS A 134 14.40 7.51 -6.11
C CYS A 134 13.93 6.90 -7.40
N THR A 135 14.18 5.61 -7.59
CA THR A 135 13.92 4.94 -8.86
C THR A 135 12.87 3.84 -8.72
N VAL A 136 12.21 3.58 -9.84
CA VAL A 136 11.27 2.49 -10.06
C VAL A 136 11.44 2.08 -11.54
N SER A 137 11.10 0.84 -11.88
CA SER A 137 11.24 0.33 -13.24
C SER A 137 9.94 -0.27 -13.75
N PHE A 138 9.81 -0.27 -15.07
CA PHE A 138 8.81 -1.04 -15.79
C PHE A 138 9.49 -2.29 -16.37
N ILE A 139 8.84 -3.43 -16.26
CA ILE A 139 9.34 -4.73 -16.77
C ILE A 139 8.25 -5.42 -17.60
N ASP A 140 8.65 -6.41 -18.40
CA ASP A 140 7.80 -7.10 -19.38
C ASP A 140 7.05 -8.32 -18.83
N HIS A 141 7.25 -8.67 -17.55
CA HIS A 141 6.61 -9.83 -16.91
C HIS A 141 6.19 -9.53 -15.48
N PRO A 142 5.14 -10.19 -14.96
CA PRO A 142 4.76 -10.05 -13.56
C PRO A 142 5.75 -10.78 -12.65
N VAL A 143 6.01 -10.20 -11.48
CA VAL A 143 6.85 -10.81 -10.44
C VAL A 143 6.01 -11.10 -9.20
N PHE A 144 5.98 -12.37 -8.82
CA PHE A 144 5.42 -12.85 -7.57
C PHE A 144 6.50 -13.56 -6.75
N VAL A 145 6.88 -13.00 -5.61
CA VAL A 145 7.85 -13.60 -4.68
C VAL A 145 7.12 -14.15 -3.47
N TRP A 146 6.99 -15.47 -3.43
CA TRP A 146 6.44 -16.16 -2.28
C TRP A 146 7.55 -16.36 -1.25
N GLN A 147 7.47 -15.70 -0.10
CA GLN A 147 8.29 -16.15 1.03
C GLN A 147 7.82 -17.54 1.45
N LYS A 148 8.76 -18.45 1.75
CA LYS A 148 8.42 -19.74 2.37
C LYS A 148 7.80 -19.43 3.75
N ILE A 149 6.49 -19.57 3.84
CA ILE A 149 5.79 -19.57 5.13
C ILE A 149 6.21 -20.87 5.83
N TYR A 150 7.07 -20.78 6.85
CA TYR A 150 7.52 -21.93 7.62
C TYR A 150 6.56 -22.35 8.73
N SER A 151 5.43 -21.66 8.93
CA SER A 151 4.38 -22.06 9.87
C SER A 151 3.14 -22.57 9.14
N ALA A 152 2.93 -23.89 9.17
CA ALA A 152 1.70 -24.54 8.71
C ALA A 152 0.44 -24.12 9.52
N GLY A 153 0.56 -23.24 10.52
CA GLY A 153 -0.53 -22.85 11.43
C GLY A 153 -1.33 -21.60 11.03
N ASP A 154 -0.82 -20.76 10.13
CA ASP A 154 -1.40 -19.42 9.94
C ASP A 154 -2.46 -19.34 8.82
N PHE A 155 -2.66 -20.43 8.08
CA PHE A 155 -3.62 -20.44 6.96
C PHE A 155 -5.08 -20.75 7.37
N PHE A 156 -5.32 -21.36 8.55
CA PHE A 156 -6.65 -21.89 8.90
C PHE A 156 -7.17 -21.62 10.31
N GLU A 157 -6.45 -20.92 11.19
CA GLU A 157 -7.00 -20.57 12.50
C GLU A 157 -7.85 -19.29 12.45
N GLY A 158 -9.06 -19.43 11.90
CA GLY A 158 -10.18 -18.57 12.25
C GLY A 158 -10.42 -18.57 13.77
N PRO A 159 -11.18 -17.59 14.31
CA PRO A 159 -11.24 -17.35 15.75
C PRO A 159 -11.72 -18.59 16.50
N LYS A 160 -10.79 -19.26 17.21
CA LYS A 160 -11.11 -20.32 18.15
C LYS A 160 -12.03 -19.75 19.23
N SER A 161 -13.31 -20.05 19.14
CA SER A 161 -14.25 -19.88 20.24
C SER A 161 -13.70 -20.67 21.44
N ARG A 162 -13.36 -19.96 22.52
CA ARG A 162 -12.94 -20.58 23.79
C ARG A 162 -14.16 -21.26 24.42
N LEU A 163 -14.47 -22.48 24.00
CA LEU A 163 -15.30 -23.39 24.77
C LEU A 163 -14.52 -23.78 26.05
N ARG A 164 -14.92 -23.18 27.17
CA ARG A 164 -14.49 -23.57 28.53
C ARG A 164 -14.95 -25.00 28.79
N TRP A 165 -14.01 -25.95 28.80
CA TRP A 165 -14.24 -27.26 29.41
C TRP A 165 -13.85 -27.21 30.88
N LYS A 166 -14.85 -27.32 31.78
CA LYS A 166 -14.65 -27.61 33.20
C LYS A 166 -14.02 -29.01 33.30
N LYS A 167 -12.82 -29.12 33.88
CA LYS A 167 -12.30 -30.42 34.33
C LYS A 167 -13.17 -30.91 35.49
N SER A 168 -13.96 -31.95 35.26
CA SER A 168 -14.49 -32.77 36.34
C SER A 168 -13.36 -33.68 36.84
N LYS A 169 -13.19 -33.73 38.16
CA LYS A 169 -12.39 -34.75 38.85
C LYS A 169 -13.18 -36.05 38.78
N SER A 170 -12.52 -37.16 38.47
CA SER A 170 -13.01 -38.49 38.82
C SER A 170 -11.85 -39.30 39.41
N ILE A 171 -12.15 -39.87 40.56
CA ILE A 171 -11.37 -40.77 41.42
C ILE A 171 -11.53 -42.19 40.87
N ALA A 172 -10.44 -42.93 40.81
CA ALA A 172 -10.28 -44.34 41.21
C ALA A 172 -8.80 -44.71 41.06
#